data_AF-A0A1U7LSP8-F1
#
_entry.id   AF-A0A1U7LSP8-F1
#
_cell.length_a   1.000
_cell.length_b   1.000
_cell.length_c   1.000
_cell.angle_alpha   90.00
_cell.angle_beta   90.00
_cell.angle_gamma   90.00
#
_symmetry.space_group_name_H-M   'P 1'
#
loop_
_entity.id
_entity.type
_entity.pdbx_description
1 polymer ?
#
loop_
_entity_poly.entity_id
_entity_poly.type
_entity_poly.pdbx_seq_one_letter_code
_entity_poly.pdbx_strand_id
1 'polypeptide(L)'
;MATTSPAYQLLTEHFEYPPLSFIDDIINSVHIILYRMMPDVEAFVADIEIDPLQGVHQLETLLENAIDRNFDAFELYVLRNIFNIPADLQPWMKLAHHNDLDFSLIDKDIDTKTAQLRYQLTSAYRTRNILHRELQVSRRNLAEISSHAAKLSFLQTDAVQKKVTPIPDTAEFLADQVSTLKSLLEKLRKENIAVPQNAREEYIEMMVGKIVGSVEGGIDWTAEAARIREIQGSPQTLEETT
;
A
#
# COMPACT_ATOMS: atom_id res chain seq x y z
N MET A 1 23.23 51.66 -0.63
CA MET A 1 22.36 52.85 -0.51
C MET A 1 21.41 53.07 -1.70
N ALA A 2 21.51 52.34 -2.83
CA ALA A 2 20.64 52.53 -4.00
C ALA A 2 19.29 51.78 -3.95
N THR A 3 19.18 50.69 -3.19
CA THR A 3 18.00 49.80 -3.17
C THR A 3 16.78 50.34 -2.41
N THR A 4 16.91 51.50 -1.75
CA THR A 4 15.82 52.14 -0.98
C THR A 4 15.31 53.41 -1.67
N SER A 5 15.80 53.73 -2.87
CA SER A 5 15.24 54.86 -3.62
C SER A 5 13.79 54.54 -4.01
N PRO A 6 12.85 55.46 -3.75
CA PRO A 6 11.45 55.22 -4.10
C PRO A 6 11.26 55.07 -5.62
N ALA A 7 12.19 55.58 -6.44
CA ALA A 7 12.23 55.30 -7.88
C ALA A 7 12.55 53.84 -8.19
N TYR A 8 13.49 53.24 -7.45
CA TYR A 8 13.87 51.84 -7.61
C TYR A 8 12.72 50.89 -7.22
N GLN A 9 11.94 51.26 -6.20
CA GLN A 9 10.73 50.52 -5.81
C GLN A 9 9.67 50.56 -6.92
N LEU A 10 9.44 51.74 -7.49
CA LEU A 10 8.45 51.91 -8.56
C LEU A 10 8.85 51.15 -9.84
N LEU A 11 10.15 51.10 -10.16
CA LEU A 11 10.65 50.25 -11.25
C LEU A 11 10.48 48.76 -10.94
N THR A 12 10.81 48.34 -9.71
CA THR A 12 10.64 46.94 -9.29
C THR A 12 9.17 46.52 -9.34
N GLU A 13 8.26 47.42 -8.96
CA GLU A 13 6.81 47.20 -9.06
C GLU A 13 6.35 47.13 -10.51
N HIS A 14 6.87 48.00 -11.39
CA HIS A 14 6.51 48.00 -12.81
C HIS A 14 6.98 46.76 -13.57
N PHE A 15 8.22 46.33 -13.32
CA PHE A 15 8.83 45.19 -14.01
C PHE A 15 8.50 43.85 -13.33
N GLU A 16 7.93 43.87 -12.13
CA GLU A 16 7.67 42.68 -11.29
C GLU A 16 8.95 41.93 -10.85
N TYR A 17 10.14 42.47 -11.15
CA TYR A 17 11.42 42.00 -10.68
C TYR A 17 12.37 43.17 -10.40
N PRO A 18 13.35 43.02 -9.48
CA PRO A 18 14.35 44.06 -9.23
C PRO A 18 15.26 44.23 -10.45
N PRO A 19 15.51 45.45 -10.94
CA PRO A 19 16.42 45.70 -12.05
C PRO A 19 17.81 45.10 -11.88
N LEU A 20 18.32 45.04 -10.65
CA LEU A 20 19.61 44.39 -10.34
C LEU A 20 19.60 42.89 -10.69
N SER A 21 18.50 42.19 -10.43
CA SER A 21 18.37 40.75 -10.75
C SER A 21 18.49 40.49 -12.24
N PHE A 22 17.96 41.38 -13.09
CA PHE A 22 18.09 41.27 -14.54
C PHE A 22 19.55 41.41 -14.99
N ILE A 23 20.30 42.31 -14.36
CA ILE A 23 21.73 42.51 -14.66
C ILE A 23 22.53 41.29 -14.20
N ASP A 24 22.26 40.80 -12.98
CA ASP A 24 22.89 39.59 -12.43
C ASP A 24 22.67 38.38 -13.36
N ASP A 25 21.45 38.19 -13.88
CA ASP A 25 21.13 37.11 -14.81
C ASP A 25 21.90 37.23 -16.14
N ILE A 26 22.11 38.46 -16.65
CA ILE A 26 22.94 38.70 -17.84
C ILE A 26 24.40 38.34 -17.56
N ILE A 27 24.97 38.83 -16.44
CA ILE A 27 26.37 38.58 -16.07
C ILE A 27 26.59 37.07 -15.92
N ASN A 28 25.70 36.39 -15.19
CA ASN A 28 25.74 34.93 -15.04
C ASN A 28 25.65 34.22 -16.39
N SER A 29 24.78 34.66 -17.29
CA SER A 29 24.66 34.07 -18.63
C SER A 29 25.94 34.21 -19.44
N VAL A 30 26.61 35.35 -19.35
CA VAL A 30 27.89 35.61 -20.04
C VAL A 30 29.01 34.74 -19.47
N HIS A 31 29.12 34.61 -18.15
CA HIS A 31 30.08 33.69 -17.53
C HIS A 31 29.79 32.23 -17.88
N ILE A 32 28.53 31.81 -17.92
CA ILE A 32 28.17 30.45 -18.35
C ILE A 32 28.60 30.21 -19.81
N ILE A 33 28.36 31.17 -20.71
CA ILE A 33 28.77 31.06 -22.11
C ILE A 33 30.30 30.98 -22.22
N LEU A 34 31.02 31.81 -21.44
CA LEU A 34 32.48 31.80 -21.37
C LEU A 34 32.99 30.39 -21.03
N TYR A 35 32.59 29.84 -19.89
CA TYR A 35 33.06 28.52 -19.47
C TYR A 35 32.58 27.40 -20.39
N ARG A 36 31.42 27.55 -21.04
CA ARG A 36 30.93 26.58 -22.00
C ARG A 36 31.76 26.53 -23.28
N MET A 37 32.30 27.66 -23.74
CA MET A 37 33.10 27.71 -24.97
C MET A 37 34.58 27.39 -24.76
N MET A 38 35.11 27.52 -23.53
CA MET A 38 36.53 27.27 -23.25
C MET A 38 37.04 25.88 -23.69
N PRO A 39 36.31 24.77 -23.48
CA PRO A 39 36.73 23.46 -23.96
C PRO A 39 36.83 23.36 -25.49
N ASP A 40 35.93 24.03 -26.22
CA ASP A 40 35.96 24.04 -27.68
C ASP A 40 37.17 24.82 -28.20
N VAL A 41 37.54 25.92 -27.51
CA VAL A 41 38.77 26.68 -27.79
C VAL A 41 40.01 25.83 -27.47
N GLU A 42 40.02 25.10 -26.36
CA GLU A 42 41.11 24.19 -26.00
C GLU A 42 41.32 23.12 -27.07
N ALA A 43 40.24 22.49 -27.54
CA ALA A 43 40.29 21.50 -28.61
C ALA A 43 40.81 22.09 -29.93
N PHE A 44 40.41 23.32 -30.27
CA PHE A 44 40.91 24.01 -31.45
C PHE A 44 42.40 24.36 -31.34
N VAL A 45 42.86 24.82 -30.18
CA VAL A 45 44.28 25.17 -29.96
C VAL A 45 45.17 23.93 -29.95
N ALA A 46 44.67 22.80 -29.42
CA ALA A 46 45.38 21.52 -29.44
C ALA A 46 45.68 21.01 -30.85
N ASP A 47 44.83 21.34 -31.83
CA ASP A 47 45.04 21.02 -33.26
C ASP A 47 46.22 21.80 -33.88
N ILE A 48 46.69 22.87 -33.23
CA ILE A 48 47.73 23.80 -33.74
C ILE A 48 49.12 23.50 -33.13
N GLU A 49 49.29 22.44 -32.34
CA GLU A 49 50.57 22.03 -31.70
C GLU A 49 51.24 23.10 -30.80
N ILE A 50 50.49 24.11 -30.35
CA ILE A 50 50.91 25.06 -29.29
C ILE A 50 50.67 24.38 -27.94
N ASP A 51 51.51 24.64 -26.92
CA ASP A 51 51.25 24.19 -25.53
C ASP A 51 49.85 24.67 -25.08
N PRO A 52 48.83 23.81 -25.19
CA PRO A 52 47.46 24.28 -25.29
C PRO A 52 46.94 24.68 -23.92
N LEU A 53 47.44 24.00 -22.88
CA LEU A 53 46.91 24.13 -21.53
C LEU A 53 47.28 25.47 -20.89
N GLN A 54 48.53 25.92 -21.05
CA GLN A 54 48.98 27.18 -20.44
C GLN A 54 48.43 28.40 -21.18
N GLY A 55 48.35 28.35 -22.51
CA GLY A 55 47.81 29.44 -23.33
C GLY A 55 46.31 29.65 -23.16
N VAL A 56 45.55 28.54 -23.10
CA VAL A 56 44.08 28.57 -22.90
C VAL A 56 43.73 29.08 -21.51
N HIS A 57 44.46 28.65 -20.47
CA HIS A 57 44.24 29.18 -19.12
C HIS A 57 44.55 30.68 -19.04
N GLN A 58 45.60 31.17 -19.72
CA GLN A 58 45.87 32.61 -19.77
C GLN A 58 44.76 33.37 -20.50
N LEU A 59 44.23 32.82 -21.59
CA LEU A 59 43.10 33.39 -22.33
C LEU A 59 41.85 33.48 -21.46
N GLU A 60 41.52 32.41 -20.73
CA GLU A 60 40.40 32.35 -19.80
C GLU A 60 40.50 33.47 -18.77
N THR A 61 41.63 33.58 -18.07
CA THR A 61 41.86 34.64 -17.08
C THR A 61 41.79 36.04 -17.70
N LEU A 62 42.30 36.24 -18.91
CA LEU A 62 42.20 37.54 -19.59
C LEU A 62 40.75 37.88 -19.95
N LEU A 63 39.99 36.87 -20.37
CA LEU A 63 38.60 37.05 -20.79
C LEU A 63 37.68 37.27 -19.58
N GLU A 64 37.88 36.55 -18.47
CA GLU A 64 37.23 36.82 -17.18
C GLU A 64 37.44 38.27 -16.76
N ASN A 65 38.70 38.71 -16.69
CA ASN A 65 39.03 40.10 -16.31
C ASN A 65 38.42 41.14 -17.26
N ALA A 66 38.38 40.84 -18.56
CA ALA A 66 37.79 41.73 -19.55
C ALA A 66 36.25 41.79 -19.42
N ILE A 67 35.61 40.65 -19.17
CA ILE A 67 34.17 40.55 -18.95
C ILE A 67 33.83 41.30 -17.67
N ASP A 68 34.44 41.00 -16.53
CA ASP A 68 34.13 41.63 -15.25
C ASP A 68 34.24 43.16 -15.35
N ARG A 69 35.34 43.67 -15.90
CA ARG A 69 35.54 45.12 -16.06
C ARG A 69 34.49 45.78 -16.95
N ASN A 70 34.12 45.14 -18.07
CA ASN A 70 33.15 45.72 -19.01
C ASN A 70 31.73 45.58 -18.48
N PHE A 71 31.42 44.49 -17.77
CA PHE A 71 30.11 44.23 -17.21
C PHE A 71 29.84 45.01 -15.92
N ASP A 72 30.86 45.37 -15.15
CA ASP A 72 30.77 46.39 -14.09
C ASP A 72 30.35 47.75 -14.67
N ALA A 73 30.97 48.15 -15.80
CA ALA A 73 30.64 49.40 -16.48
C ALA A 73 29.24 49.36 -17.10
N PHE A 74 28.84 48.20 -17.63
CA PHE A 74 27.49 47.95 -18.12
C PHE A 74 26.46 48.05 -17.00
N GLU A 75 26.67 47.39 -15.86
CA GLU A 75 25.78 47.46 -14.69
C GLU A 75 25.55 48.92 -14.29
N LEU A 76 26.64 49.67 -14.12
CA LEU A 76 26.57 51.09 -13.78
C LEU A 76 25.83 51.91 -14.83
N TYR A 77 26.07 51.67 -16.12
CA TYR A 77 25.40 52.39 -17.19
C TYR A 77 23.89 52.10 -17.21
N VAL A 78 23.51 50.83 -17.09
CA VAL A 78 22.12 50.38 -17.12
C VAL A 78 21.35 50.93 -15.93
N LEU A 79 21.90 50.83 -14.72
CA LEU A 79 21.26 51.36 -13.50
C LEU A 79 21.18 52.90 -13.51
N ARG A 80 22.15 53.59 -14.12
CA ARG A 80 22.17 55.06 -14.13
C ARG A 80 21.31 55.68 -15.22
N ASN A 81 21.15 55.01 -16.36
CA ASN A 81 20.52 55.60 -17.55
C ASN A 81 19.23 54.89 -17.99
N ILE A 82 19.17 53.56 -17.90
CA ILE A 82 18.01 52.78 -18.39
C ILE A 82 17.00 52.59 -17.26
N PHE A 83 17.44 51.98 -16.15
CA PHE A 83 16.62 51.79 -14.96
C PHE A 83 16.73 52.96 -14.00
N ASN A 84 16.54 54.17 -14.51
CA ASN A 84 16.59 55.39 -13.74
C ASN A 84 15.39 56.28 -14.04
N ILE A 85 14.76 56.80 -12.99
CA ILE A 85 13.68 57.77 -13.08
C ILE A 85 14.20 59.08 -12.49
N PRO A 86 14.17 60.20 -13.24
CA PRO A 86 14.52 61.50 -12.71
C PRO A 86 13.68 61.86 -11.49
N ALA A 87 14.31 62.39 -10.43
CA ALA A 87 13.65 62.72 -9.18
C ALA A 87 12.45 63.68 -9.36
N ASP A 88 12.53 64.57 -10.35
CA ASP A 88 11.48 65.56 -10.64
C ASP A 88 10.21 64.92 -11.22
N LEU A 89 10.33 63.82 -11.96
CA LEU A 89 9.21 63.12 -12.60
C LEU A 89 8.59 62.07 -11.69
N GLN A 90 9.33 61.64 -10.66
CA GLN A 90 8.94 60.55 -9.79
C GLN A 90 7.57 60.75 -9.10
N PRO A 91 7.21 61.93 -8.56
CA PRO A 91 5.92 62.13 -7.91
C PRO A 91 4.72 62.10 -8.87
N TRP A 92 4.97 62.21 -10.18
CA TRP A 92 3.96 62.32 -11.22
C TRP A 92 3.73 60.99 -11.93
N MET A 93 4.59 60.01 -11.69
CA MET A 93 4.51 58.68 -12.26
C MET A 93 3.49 57.85 -11.47
N LYS A 94 2.49 57.31 -12.17
CA LYS A 94 1.49 56.39 -11.62
C LYS A 94 1.46 55.13 -12.46
N LEU A 95 1.45 53.98 -11.80
CA LEU A 95 1.31 52.69 -12.48
C LEU A 95 -0.17 52.38 -12.72
N ALA A 96 -0.45 51.51 -13.69
CA ALA A 96 -1.82 51.21 -14.10
C ALA A 96 -2.69 50.70 -12.93
N HIS A 97 -2.12 49.88 -12.05
CA HIS A 97 -2.80 49.32 -10.88
C HIS A 97 -2.91 50.29 -9.69
N HIS A 98 -2.37 51.52 -9.79
CA HIS A 98 -2.58 52.56 -8.78
C HIS A 98 -3.89 53.34 -8.99
N ASN A 99 -4.54 53.22 -10.15
CA ASN A 99 -5.70 54.04 -10.52
C ASN A 99 -6.97 53.73 -9.69
N ASP A 100 -7.14 52.48 -9.27
CA ASP A 100 -8.33 52.02 -8.53
C ASP A 100 -8.11 51.98 -7.00
N LEU A 101 -7.01 52.54 -6.52
CA LEU A 101 -6.69 52.57 -5.09
C LEU A 101 -7.35 53.77 -4.42
N ASP A 102 -8.46 53.51 -3.73
CA ASP A 102 -9.09 54.49 -2.85
C ASP A 102 -8.51 54.38 -1.42
N PHE A 103 -7.54 55.24 -1.11
CA PHE A 103 -6.90 55.30 0.21
C PHE A 103 -7.76 55.98 1.28
N SER A 104 -8.98 56.45 0.96
CA SER A 104 -9.92 56.97 1.96
C SER A 104 -10.64 55.86 2.74
N LEU A 105 -10.61 54.64 2.22
CA LEU A 105 -11.19 53.45 2.85
C LEU A 105 -10.23 52.89 3.92
N ILE A 106 -10.25 53.49 5.12
CA ILE A 106 -9.64 52.87 6.32
C ILE A 106 -10.57 51.76 6.81
N ASP A 107 -10.67 50.68 6.03
CA ASP A 107 -11.65 49.64 6.31
C ASP A 107 -11.08 48.58 7.25
N LYS A 108 -11.21 48.83 8.56
CA LYS A 108 -10.90 47.84 9.61
C LYS A 108 -11.67 46.52 9.41
N ASP A 109 -12.77 46.53 8.64
CA ASP A 109 -13.53 45.32 8.34
C ASP A 109 -12.73 44.32 7.51
N ILE A 110 -11.89 44.78 6.56
CA ILE A 110 -11.06 43.91 5.71
C ILE A 110 -10.05 43.12 6.55
N ASP A 111 -9.44 43.74 7.54
CA ASP A 111 -8.50 43.08 8.45
C ASP A 111 -9.20 42.01 9.29
N THR A 112 -10.40 42.31 9.79
CA THR A 112 -11.19 41.32 10.55
C THR A 112 -11.63 40.15 9.67
N LYS A 113 -12.08 40.43 8.44
CA LYS A 113 -12.49 39.41 7.47
C LYS A 113 -11.31 38.54 7.03
N THR A 114 -10.14 39.14 6.84
CA THR A 114 -8.90 38.42 6.53
C THR A 114 -8.49 37.51 7.69
N ALA A 115 -8.57 37.98 8.93
CA ALA A 115 -8.30 37.17 10.12
C ALA A 115 -9.29 36.00 10.25
N GLN A 116 -10.58 36.25 10.02
CA GLN A 116 -11.63 35.22 10.03
C GLN A 116 -11.38 34.15 8.95
N LEU A 117 -11.06 34.55 7.72
CA LEU A 117 -10.75 33.61 6.63
C LEU A 117 -9.50 32.76 6.93
N ARG A 118 -8.44 33.37 7.49
CA ARG A 118 -7.25 32.63 7.93
C ARG A 118 -7.59 31.60 9.01
N TYR A 119 -8.46 31.96 9.95
CA TYR A 119 -8.93 31.03 10.97
C TYR A 119 -9.73 29.87 10.37
N GLN A 120 -10.69 30.16 9.48
CA GLN A 120 -11.50 29.15 8.78
C GLN A 120 -10.63 28.20 7.94
N LEU A 121 -9.64 28.74 7.24
CA LEU A 121 -8.71 27.94 6.46
C LEU A 121 -7.89 27.00 7.37
N THR A 122 -7.39 27.52 8.48
CA THR A 122 -6.63 26.73 9.46
C THR A 122 -7.48 25.62 10.07
N SER A 123 -8.73 25.89 10.45
CA SER A 123 -9.64 24.88 11.00
C SER A 123 -9.99 23.82 9.96
N ALA A 124 -10.24 24.22 8.71
CA ALA A 124 -10.47 23.30 7.60
C ALA A 124 -9.28 22.36 7.35
N TYR A 125 -8.04 22.90 7.34
CA TYR A 125 -6.83 22.07 7.20
C TYR A 125 -6.65 21.08 8.35
N ARG A 126 -6.94 21.48 9.60
CA ARG A 126 -6.88 20.58 10.77
C ARG A 126 -7.87 19.43 10.62
N THR A 127 -9.14 19.74 10.28
CA THR A 127 -10.17 18.73 10.07
C THR A 127 -9.80 17.79 8.92
N ARG A 128 -9.29 18.33 7.80
CA ARG A 128 -8.81 17.53 6.67
C ARG A 128 -7.70 16.56 7.07
N ASN A 129 -6.75 17.01 7.87
CA ASN A 129 -5.65 16.15 8.34
C ASN A 129 -6.15 15.03 9.26
N ILE A 130 -7.12 15.32 10.13
CA ILE A 130 -7.77 14.29 10.98
C ILE A 130 -8.53 13.29 10.10
N LEU A 131 -9.33 13.77 9.15
CA LEU A 131 -10.09 12.93 8.22
C LEU A 131 -9.16 12.01 7.43
N HIS A 132 -8.04 12.52 6.93
CA HIS A 132 -7.06 11.69 6.22
C HIS A 132 -6.46 10.61 7.12
N ARG A 133 -6.12 10.92 8.38
CA ARG A 133 -5.64 9.91 9.33
C ARG A 133 -6.69 8.84 9.57
N GLU A 134 -7.92 9.25 9.82
CA GLU A 134 -9.03 8.32 10.09
C GLU A 134 -9.32 7.42 8.88
N LEU A 135 -9.30 7.99 7.69
CA LEU A 135 -9.48 7.23 6.46
C LEU A 135 -8.37 6.19 6.24
N GLN A 136 -7.13 6.51 6.60
CA GLN A 136 -6.02 5.55 6.56
C GLN A 136 -6.21 4.41 7.56
N VAL A 137 -6.65 4.72 8.79
CA VAL A 137 -6.95 3.70 9.81
C VAL A 137 -8.11 2.81 9.36
N SER A 138 -9.21 3.40 8.90
CA SER A 138 -10.36 2.66 8.38
C SER A 138 -9.99 1.73 7.22
N ARG A 139 -9.14 2.19 6.30
CA ARG A 139 -8.62 1.35 5.20
C ARG A 139 -7.80 0.16 5.71
N ARG A 140 -6.95 0.35 6.73
CA ARG A 140 -6.20 -0.76 7.34
C ARG A 140 -7.13 -1.77 7.99
N ASN A 141 -8.10 -1.31 8.78
CA ASN A 141 -9.09 -2.18 9.41
C ASN A 141 -9.89 -2.98 8.38
N LEU A 142 -10.31 -2.34 7.28
CA LEU A 142 -10.97 -3.04 6.18
C LEU A 142 -10.08 -4.10 5.54
N ALA A 143 -8.80 -3.80 5.32
CA ALA A 143 -7.84 -4.77 4.80
C ALA A 143 -7.67 -5.97 5.74
N GLU A 144 -7.53 -5.73 7.06
CA GLU A 144 -7.44 -6.78 8.08
C GLU A 144 -8.70 -7.65 8.13
N ILE A 145 -9.89 -7.03 8.18
CA ILE A 145 -11.16 -7.74 8.17
C ILE A 145 -11.31 -8.56 6.88
N SER A 146 -10.94 -8.01 5.73
CA SER A 146 -10.98 -8.74 4.46
C SER A 146 -10.02 -9.93 4.44
N SER A 147 -8.84 -9.81 5.04
CA SER A 147 -7.88 -10.90 5.21
C SER A 147 -8.42 -11.98 6.14
N HIS A 148 -9.04 -11.60 7.25
CA HIS A 148 -9.69 -12.54 8.18
C HIS A 148 -10.86 -13.25 7.50
N ALA A 149 -11.69 -12.53 6.74
CA ALA A 149 -12.77 -13.13 5.96
C ALA A 149 -12.23 -14.11 4.90
N ALA A 150 -11.15 -13.77 4.20
CA ALA A 150 -10.48 -14.69 3.28
C ALA A 150 -9.91 -15.93 3.98
N LYS A 151 -9.29 -15.77 5.16
CA LYS A 151 -8.84 -16.88 6.00
C LYS A 151 -9.99 -17.75 6.51
N LEU A 152 -11.19 -17.21 6.69
CA LEU A 152 -12.38 -17.99 7.08
C LEU A 152 -13.14 -18.56 5.89
N SER A 153 -12.86 -18.09 4.66
CA SER A 153 -13.54 -18.56 3.44
C SER A 153 -13.31 -20.04 3.15
N PHE A 154 -12.21 -20.65 3.62
CA PHE A 154 -12.01 -22.10 3.49
C PHE A 154 -13.06 -22.88 4.28
N LEU A 155 -13.53 -22.39 5.43
CA LEU A 155 -14.57 -23.08 6.21
C LEU A 155 -15.87 -23.20 5.41
N GLN A 156 -16.17 -22.20 4.58
CA GLN A 156 -17.30 -22.22 3.68
C GLN A 156 -17.02 -23.07 2.43
N THR A 157 -15.84 -22.94 1.83
CA THR A 157 -15.47 -23.65 0.59
C THR A 157 -15.27 -25.16 0.81
N ASP A 158 -14.58 -25.57 1.88
CA ASP A 158 -14.36 -26.98 2.23
C ASP A 158 -15.65 -27.66 2.68
N ALA A 159 -16.53 -26.94 3.39
CA ALA A 159 -17.86 -27.45 3.75
C ALA A 159 -18.68 -27.77 2.49
N VAL A 160 -18.67 -26.86 1.50
CA VAL A 160 -19.34 -27.07 0.19
C VAL A 160 -18.69 -28.23 -0.59
N GLN A 161 -17.36 -28.32 -0.64
CA GLN A 161 -16.64 -29.41 -1.32
C GLN A 161 -16.93 -30.79 -0.71
N LYS A 162 -17.03 -30.87 0.62
CA LYS A 162 -17.37 -32.11 1.35
C LYS A 162 -18.88 -32.37 1.44
N LYS A 163 -19.72 -31.60 0.73
CA LYS A 163 -21.19 -31.68 0.72
C LYS A 163 -21.83 -31.61 2.12
N VAL A 164 -21.20 -30.90 3.04
CA VAL A 164 -21.80 -30.57 4.33
C VAL A 164 -22.53 -29.25 4.11
N THR A 165 -23.86 -29.25 4.16
CA THR A 165 -24.68 -28.01 4.20
C THR A 165 -24.27 -27.17 5.43
N PRO A 166 -24.75 -25.92 5.61
CA PRO A 166 -24.31 -25.10 6.75
C PRO A 166 -24.30 -25.91 8.04
N ILE A 167 -23.16 -25.90 8.74
CA ILE A 167 -22.91 -26.71 9.94
C ILE A 167 -24.09 -26.69 10.94
N PRO A 168 -24.77 -25.54 11.19
CA PRO A 168 -25.92 -25.50 12.08
C PRO A 168 -27.05 -26.46 11.65
N ASP A 169 -27.42 -26.45 10.37
CA ASP A 169 -28.54 -27.23 9.84
C ASP A 169 -28.23 -28.74 9.88
N THR A 170 -26.97 -29.11 9.62
CA THR A 170 -26.54 -30.52 9.72
C THR A 170 -26.49 -31.02 11.16
N ALA A 171 -26.08 -30.17 12.11
CA ALA A 171 -26.04 -30.53 13.52
C ALA A 171 -27.46 -30.69 14.09
N GLU A 172 -28.38 -29.82 13.70
CA GLU A 172 -29.79 -29.88 14.08
C GLU A 172 -30.48 -31.11 13.47
N PHE A 173 -30.29 -31.36 12.17
CA PHE A 173 -30.80 -32.56 11.51
C PHE A 173 -30.24 -33.85 12.11
N LEU A 174 -28.93 -33.96 12.34
CA LEU A 174 -28.34 -35.15 12.94
C LEU A 174 -28.80 -35.35 14.38
N ALA A 175 -28.95 -34.29 15.18
CA ALA A 175 -29.52 -34.37 16.52
C ALA A 175 -30.96 -34.91 16.48
N ASP A 176 -31.77 -34.46 15.52
CA ASP A 176 -33.13 -34.95 15.32
C ASP A 176 -33.15 -36.42 14.86
N GLN A 177 -32.28 -36.81 13.91
CA GLN A 177 -32.14 -38.19 13.45
C GLN A 177 -31.64 -39.15 14.56
N VAL A 178 -30.75 -38.69 15.44
CA VAL A 178 -30.29 -39.49 16.59
C VAL A 178 -31.41 -39.64 17.62
N SER A 179 -32.20 -38.58 17.85
CA SER A 179 -33.33 -38.64 18.79
C SER A 179 -34.43 -39.59 18.29
N THR A 180 -34.73 -39.55 16.99
CA THR A 180 -35.69 -40.45 16.34
C THR A 180 -35.19 -41.89 16.32
N LEU A 181 -33.91 -42.14 15.99
CA LEU A 181 -33.28 -43.47 16.12
C LEU A 181 -33.35 -44.00 17.54
N LYS A 182 -33.07 -43.17 18.55
CA LYS A 182 -33.20 -43.56 19.96
C LYS A 182 -34.64 -43.95 20.30
N SER A 183 -35.61 -43.18 19.84
CA SER A 183 -37.03 -43.50 20.05
C SER A 183 -37.47 -44.77 19.31
N LEU A 184 -36.91 -45.05 18.12
CA LEU A 184 -37.15 -46.26 17.33
C LEU A 184 -36.49 -47.48 17.98
N LEU A 185 -35.27 -47.35 18.50
CA LEU A 185 -34.61 -48.38 19.29
C LEU A 185 -35.36 -48.67 20.58
N GLU A 186 -35.91 -47.65 21.25
CA GLU A 186 -36.78 -47.86 22.42
C GLU A 186 -38.11 -48.53 22.05
N LYS A 187 -38.68 -48.22 20.88
CA LYS A 187 -39.85 -48.92 20.34
C LYS A 187 -39.52 -50.37 20.01
N LEU A 188 -38.42 -50.65 19.31
CA LEU A 188 -37.93 -52.00 18.98
C LEU A 188 -37.48 -52.80 20.22
N ARG A 189 -37.11 -52.12 21.30
CA ARG A 189 -36.82 -52.76 22.59
C ARG A 189 -38.10 -53.11 23.36
N LYS A 190 -39.19 -52.36 23.15
CA LYS A 190 -40.50 -52.60 23.77
C LYS A 190 -41.36 -53.57 22.96
N GLU A 191 -41.30 -53.50 21.63
CA GLU A 191 -41.76 -54.54 20.73
C GLU A 191 -40.71 -55.65 20.75
N ASN A 192 -40.90 -56.64 21.62
CA ASN A 192 -40.15 -57.88 21.58
C ASN A 192 -40.33 -58.50 20.19
N ILE A 193 -39.42 -58.20 19.25
CA ILE A 193 -39.41 -58.84 17.95
C ILE A 193 -39.06 -60.30 18.23
N ALA A 194 -40.10 -61.13 18.29
CA ALA A 194 -39.96 -62.53 18.02
C ALA A 194 -39.30 -62.63 16.64
N VAL A 195 -38.04 -63.06 16.60
CA VAL A 195 -37.38 -63.45 15.36
C VAL A 195 -38.35 -64.40 14.66
N PRO A 196 -38.80 -64.12 13.43
CA PRO A 196 -39.66 -65.06 12.73
C PRO A 196 -38.82 -66.32 12.48
N GLN A 197 -39.22 -67.41 13.13
CA GLN A 197 -38.66 -68.74 12.93
C GLN A 197 -38.95 -69.12 11.47
N ASN A 198 -38.03 -68.78 10.58
CA ASN A 198 -38.17 -69.05 9.16
C ASN A 198 -38.06 -70.56 8.98
N ALA A 199 -38.93 -71.14 8.13
CA ALA A 199 -39.00 -72.55 7.72
C ALA A 199 -37.66 -73.24 7.35
N ARG A 200 -36.56 -72.47 7.30
CA ARG A 200 -35.18 -72.93 7.17
C ARG A 200 -34.66 -73.65 8.41
N GLU A 201 -35.04 -73.24 9.63
CA GLU A 201 -34.61 -73.94 10.87
C GLU A 201 -35.29 -75.30 10.99
N GLU A 202 -36.58 -75.39 10.68
CA GLU A 202 -37.34 -76.64 10.65
C GLU A 202 -36.83 -77.60 9.54
N TYR A 203 -36.41 -77.06 8.39
CA TYR A 203 -35.76 -77.84 7.32
C TYR A 203 -34.36 -78.34 7.71
N ILE A 204 -33.59 -77.53 8.44
CA ILE A 204 -32.26 -77.90 8.94
C ILE A 204 -32.40 -78.98 10.03
N GLU A 205 -33.35 -78.88 10.96
CA GLU A 205 -33.61 -79.94 11.94
C GLU A 205 -34.09 -81.24 11.29
N MET A 206 -34.95 -81.17 10.27
CA MET A 206 -35.38 -82.36 9.52
C MET A 206 -34.23 -83.02 8.75
N MET A 207 -33.35 -82.23 8.12
CA MET A 207 -32.18 -82.74 7.41
C MET A 207 -31.10 -83.26 8.36
N VAL A 208 -30.86 -82.58 9.48
CA VAL A 208 -29.93 -83.02 10.52
C VAL A 208 -30.46 -84.29 11.20
N GLY A 209 -31.77 -84.41 11.45
CA GLY A 209 -32.39 -85.64 11.97
C GLY A 209 -32.25 -86.82 11.02
N LYS A 210 -32.35 -86.60 9.69
CA LYS A 210 -32.10 -87.64 8.67
C LYS A 210 -30.62 -88.03 8.56
N ILE A 211 -29.70 -87.08 8.76
CA ILE A 211 -28.26 -87.33 8.67
C ILE A 211 -27.76 -88.02 9.95
N VAL A 212 -28.24 -87.59 11.13
CA VAL A 212 -27.84 -88.14 12.44
C VAL A 212 -28.51 -89.48 12.72
N GLY A 213 -29.71 -89.74 12.18
CA GLY A 213 -30.36 -91.05 12.28
C GLY A 213 -29.69 -92.18 11.49
N SER A 214 -28.70 -91.88 10.64
CA SER A 214 -28.00 -92.87 9.80
C SER A 214 -26.53 -93.09 10.16
N VAL A 215 -26.02 -92.55 11.27
CA VAL A 215 -24.64 -92.80 11.73
C VAL A 215 -24.66 -93.43 13.12
N GLU A 216 -24.74 -94.76 13.14
CA GLU A 216 -24.34 -95.55 14.31
C GLU A 216 -22.82 -95.41 14.49
N GLY A 217 -22.42 -94.39 15.24
CA GLY A 217 -21.03 -94.10 15.56
C GLY A 217 -20.88 -92.69 16.09
N GLY A 218 -21.09 -92.51 17.39
CA GLY A 218 -21.02 -91.21 18.05
C GLY A 218 -19.70 -90.48 17.78
N ILE A 219 -19.80 -89.20 17.45
CA ILE A 219 -18.65 -88.31 17.28
C ILE A 219 -18.21 -87.86 18.67
N ASP A 220 -16.99 -88.25 19.07
CA ASP A 220 -16.37 -87.79 20.30
C ASP A 220 -15.79 -86.38 20.12
N TRP A 221 -16.60 -85.38 20.46
CA TRP A 221 -16.24 -83.96 20.40
C TRP A 221 -15.12 -83.55 21.38
N THR A 222 -14.72 -84.43 22.30
CA THR A 222 -13.63 -84.12 23.24
C THR A 222 -12.24 -84.25 22.61
N ALA A 223 -12.08 -85.14 21.63
CA ALA A 223 -10.83 -85.32 20.89
C ALA A 223 -10.54 -84.16 19.91
N GLU A 224 -11.57 -83.60 19.29
CA GLU A 224 -11.42 -82.49 18.33
C GLU A 224 -11.17 -81.14 19.03
N ALA A 225 -11.74 -80.94 20.23
CA ALA A 225 -11.42 -79.78 21.07
C ALA A 225 -9.96 -79.79 21.58
N ALA A 226 -9.34 -80.97 21.72
CA ALA A 226 -7.93 -81.11 22.09
C ALA A 226 -6.98 -80.73 20.93
N ARG A 227 -7.30 -81.12 19.69
CA ARG A 227 -6.56 -80.72 18.48
C ARG A 227 -6.54 -79.21 18.25
N ILE A 228 -7.65 -78.53 18.54
CA ILE A 228 -7.76 -77.07 18.36
C ILE A 228 -6.91 -76.33 19.40
N ARG A 229 -6.71 -76.88 20.60
CA ARG A 229 -5.78 -76.29 21.61
C ARG A 229 -4.31 -76.54 21.27
N GLU A 230 -3.97 -77.65 20.63
CA GLU A 230 -2.59 -77.95 20.19
C GLU A 230 -2.12 -77.02 19.06
N ILE A 231 -3.04 -76.49 18.25
CA ILE A 231 -2.75 -75.48 17.23
C ILE A 231 -2.53 -74.07 17.85
N GLN A 232 -2.87 -73.89 19.13
CA GLN A 232 -2.82 -72.58 19.83
C GLN A 232 -1.84 -72.51 21.03
N GLY A 233 -0.72 -73.24 21.01
CA GLY A 233 0.46 -72.94 21.86
C GLY A 233 1.68 -72.64 20.98
N SER A 234 2.48 -71.59 21.15
CA SER A 234 2.81 -70.79 22.34
C SER A 234 3.25 -69.36 21.95
N PRO A 235 3.22 -68.40 22.90
CA PRO A 235 3.57 -67.00 22.69
C PRO A 235 5.09 -66.80 22.57
N GLN A 236 5.53 -66.02 21.57
CA GLN A 236 6.87 -65.45 21.55
C GLN A 236 6.81 -63.94 21.82
N THR A 237 7.56 -63.58 22.85
CA THR A 237 7.89 -62.27 23.41
C THR A 237 8.94 -61.53 22.57
N LEU A 238 9.04 -60.21 22.83
CA LEU A 238 10.13 -59.26 22.49
C LEU A 238 10.07 -58.68 21.06
N GLU A 239 10.30 -57.40 20.79
CA GLU A 239 10.91 -56.31 21.55
C GLU A 239 10.68 -54.96 20.83
N GLU A 240 10.91 -53.88 21.56
CA GLU A 240 10.99 -52.49 21.11
C GLU A 240 12.06 -52.26 20.01
N THR A 241 11.82 -51.28 19.13
CA THR A 241 12.75 -50.25 18.60
C THR A 241 12.43 -49.87 17.14
N THR A 242 11.75 -48.74 16.94
CA THR A 242 12.26 -47.51 16.27
C THR A 242 11.15 -46.48 16.16
#